data_AF-A0A7G2ERF3-F1
#
_entry.id   AF-A0A7G2ERF3-F1
#
_cell.length_a   1.000
_cell.length_b   1.000
_cell.length_c   1.000
_cell.angle_alpha   90.00
_cell.angle_beta   90.00
_cell.angle_gamma   90.00
#
_symmetry.space_group_name_H-M   'P 1'
#
loop_
_entity.id
_entity.type
_entity.pdbx_description
1 polymer ?
#
loop_
_entity_poly.entity_id
_entity_poly.type
_entity_poly.pdbx_seq_one_letter_code
_entity_poly.pdbx_strand_id
1 'polypeptide(L)'
;MLKAFRFRRLVVEDGKRRKKKKPLWLTPVSHGYYTVDRLSYADNSSNDDSVFVQREQQSEELEIWLFGVSNAGTGKEIVKYMQNHLFDKLPNELGIMRKCKETMRRAYVEEERTGGSAASVMVVNGEKLAIASVGDHRVVVCKDGEAHQIRDRKASTKHWSQFIFPG
;
A
#
# COMPACT_ATOMS: atom_id res chain seq x y z
N MET A 1 0.65 -20.16 -24.02
CA MET A 1 0.97 -21.11 -22.92
C MET A 1 0.60 -20.47 -21.58
N LEU A 2 -0.55 -20.85 -21.02
CA LEU A 2 -1.00 -20.43 -19.69
C LEU A 2 -0.20 -21.20 -18.63
N LYS A 3 0.68 -20.52 -17.89
CA LYS A 3 1.36 -21.12 -16.73
C LYS A 3 0.53 -20.88 -15.49
N ALA A 4 -0.04 -21.97 -14.97
CA ALA A 4 -0.79 -22.01 -13.72
C ALA A 4 0.08 -21.54 -12.54
N PHE A 5 -0.46 -20.64 -11.73
CA PHE A 5 0.13 -20.24 -10.46
C PHE A 5 -0.27 -21.24 -9.38
N ARG A 6 0.71 -21.95 -8.83
CA ARG A 6 0.52 -22.90 -7.73
C ARG A 6 0.40 -22.11 -6.42
N PHE A 7 -0.80 -21.98 -5.90
CA PHE A 7 -1.03 -21.47 -4.55
C PHE A 7 -0.65 -22.56 -3.53
N ARG A 8 0.28 -22.27 -2.61
CA ARG A 8 0.39 -23.08 -1.39
C ARG A 8 -0.81 -22.75 -0.51
N ARG A 9 -1.68 -23.73 -0.31
CA ARG A 9 -2.76 -23.72 0.68
C ARG A 9 -2.10 -23.77 2.05
N LEU A 10 -2.07 -22.66 2.77
CA LEU A 10 -1.76 -22.64 4.20
C LEU A 10 -3.07 -22.90 4.95
N VAL A 11 -3.50 -24.16 4.93
CA VAL A 11 -4.38 -24.69 5.96
C VAL A 11 -3.47 -25.52 6.85
N VAL A 12 -3.06 -24.94 7.98
CA VAL A 12 -2.94 -25.73 9.20
C VAL A 12 -4.29 -25.53 9.87
N GLU A 13 -5.18 -26.49 9.64
CA GLU A 13 -6.37 -26.67 10.45
C GLU A 13 -5.87 -27.12 11.82
N ASP A 14 -5.69 -26.15 12.71
CA ASP A 14 -5.70 -26.43 14.13
C ASP A 14 -7.03 -25.90 14.66
N GLY A 15 -7.87 -26.82 15.11
CA GLY A 15 -9.28 -26.58 15.40
C GLY A 15 -9.47 -25.54 16.50
N LYS A 16 -9.59 -24.26 16.14
CA LYS A 16 -10.08 -23.20 17.02
C LYS A 16 -10.99 -22.26 16.24
N ARG A 17 -12.25 -22.20 16.69
CA ARG A 17 -13.32 -21.22 16.45
C ARG A 17 -12.95 -20.12 15.46
N ARG A 18 -13.75 -19.96 14.38
CA ARG A 18 -13.81 -18.70 13.59
C ARG A 18 -13.69 -17.53 14.58
N LYS A 19 -12.53 -16.86 14.61
CA LYS A 19 -12.37 -15.64 15.42
C LYS A 19 -13.49 -14.72 14.95
N LYS A 20 -14.39 -14.32 15.86
CA LYS A 20 -15.41 -13.30 15.55
C LYS A 20 -14.64 -12.13 14.93
N LYS A 21 -15.05 -11.69 13.72
CA LYS A 21 -14.47 -10.49 13.11
C LYS A 21 -14.59 -9.38 14.15
N LYS A 22 -13.45 -8.80 14.55
CA LYS A 22 -13.47 -7.63 15.43
C LYS A 22 -14.19 -6.54 14.64
N PRO A 23 -15.23 -5.91 15.18
CA PRO A 23 -15.86 -4.78 14.49
C PRO A 23 -14.84 -3.67 14.23
N LEU A 24 -14.95 -2.97 13.10
CA LEU A 24 -13.94 -2.00 12.61
C LEU A 24 -13.58 -0.91 13.65
N TRP A 25 -14.49 -0.57 14.55
CA TRP A 25 -14.25 0.39 15.64
C TRP A 25 -13.23 -0.08 16.68
N LEU A 26 -12.91 -1.37 16.74
CA LEU A 26 -11.88 -1.92 17.66
C LEU A 26 -10.45 -1.76 17.13
N THR A 27 -10.26 -1.39 15.87
CA THR A 27 -8.94 -1.16 15.24
C THR A 27 -8.92 0.19 14.52
N PRO A 28 -9.13 1.31 15.25
CA PRO A 28 -9.16 2.62 14.63
C PRO A 28 -7.78 2.96 14.05
N VAL A 29 -7.77 3.37 12.78
CA VAL A 29 -6.57 3.90 12.13
C VAL A 29 -6.43 5.38 12.53
N SER A 30 -5.32 5.72 13.16
CA SER A 30 -4.90 7.12 13.38
C SER A 30 -3.77 7.45 12.41
N HIS A 31 -3.73 8.71 11.96
CA HIS A 31 -2.71 9.16 11.03
C HIS A 31 -2.36 10.62 11.27
N GLY A 32 -1.19 11.01 10.79
CA GLY A 32 -0.71 12.38 10.74
C GLY A 32 0.39 12.49 9.69
N TYR A 33 0.58 13.68 9.14
CA TYR A 33 1.67 13.97 8.22
C TYR A 33 2.14 15.41 8.41
N TYR A 34 3.36 15.68 7.97
CA TYR A 34 3.95 17.01 7.99
C TYR A 34 4.90 17.14 6.79
N THR A 35 4.89 18.29 6.15
CA THR A 35 5.76 18.64 5.03
C THR A 35 6.51 19.92 5.36
N VAL A 36 7.73 20.03 4.85
CA VAL A 36 8.56 21.23 4.97
C VAL A 36 8.97 21.66 3.57
N ASP A 37 8.49 22.83 3.15
CA ASP A 37 8.89 23.40 1.89
C ASP A 37 10.35 23.86 2.00
N ARG A 38 11.20 23.29 1.16
CA ARG A 38 12.60 23.69 1.06
C ARG A 38 12.81 24.41 -0.26
N LEU A 39 12.92 25.73 -0.20
CA LEU A 39 13.28 26.56 -1.34
C LEU A 39 14.70 26.22 -1.81
N SER A 40 14.85 25.91 -3.10
CA SER A 40 16.17 25.80 -3.70
C SER A 40 16.69 27.22 -4.01
N TYR A 41 17.81 27.61 -3.39
CA TYR A 41 18.44 28.92 -3.65
C TYR A 41 18.93 29.09 -5.09
N ALA A 42 19.01 28.00 -5.86
CA ALA A 42 19.54 27.99 -7.22
C ALA A 42 18.51 28.32 -8.31
N ASP A 43 17.22 28.04 -8.09
CA ASP A 43 16.21 28.06 -9.16
C ASP A 43 14.82 28.56 -8.69
N ASN A 44 14.62 28.86 -7.39
CA ASN A 44 13.29 29.14 -6.83
C ASN A 44 12.25 28.03 -7.13
N SER A 45 12.68 26.84 -7.54
CA SER A 45 11.81 25.70 -7.75
C SER A 45 11.45 25.07 -6.41
N SER A 46 10.14 24.87 -6.22
CA SER A 46 9.57 24.13 -5.10
C SER A 46 10.01 22.67 -5.17
N ASN A 47 10.55 22.14 -4.07
CA ASN A 47 10.55 20.69 -3.86
C ASN A 47 9.10 20.28 -3.61
N ASP A 48 8.38 19.94 -4.68
CA ASP A 48 6.96 19.60 -4.66
C ASP A 48 6.75 18.17 -4.10
N ASP A 49 7.30 17.88 -2.92
CA ASP A 49 6.98 16.65 -2.19
C ASP A 49 5.49 16.69 -1.84
N SER A 50 4.78 15.67 -2.28
CA SER A 50 3.34 15.56 -2.14
C SER A 50 3.01 14.41 -1.21
N VAL A 51 2.16 14.68 -0.23
CA VAL A 51 1.57 13.67 0.65
C VAL A 51 0.09 13.56 0.33
N PHE A 52 -0.41 12.33 0.21
CA PHE A 52 -1.84 12.08 0.02
C PHE A 52 -2.33 11.05 1.02
N VAL A 53 -3.53 11.30 1.53
CA VAL A 53 -4.27 10.41 2.41
C VAL A 53 -5.71 10.35 1.93
N GLN A 54 -6.22 9.14 1.71
CA GLN A 54 -7.61 8.91 1.37
C GLN A 54 -8.16 7.75 2.19
N ARG A 55 -9.36 7.95 2.74
CA ARG A 55 -10.16 6.94 3.42
C ARG A 55 -11.42 6.69 2.61
N GLU A 56 -11.77 5.42 2.43
CA GLU A 56 -12.99 5.00 1.76
C GLU A 56 -13.71 3.92 2.59
N GLN A 57 -14.99 4.16 2.89
CA GLN A 57 -15.87 3.19 3.55
C GLN A 57 -16.77 2.55 2.50
N GLN A 58 -16.50 1.30 2.13
CA GLN A 58 -17.23 0.62 1.04
C GLN A 58 -18.42 -0.21 1.56
N SER A 59 -18.40 -0.62 2.82
CA SER A 59 -19.51 -1.27 3.53
C SER A 59 -19.29 -1.18 5.04
N GLU A 60 -20.23 -1.64 5.87
CA GLU A 60 -20.05 -1.69 7.34
C GLU A 60 -18.85 -2.54 7.79
N GLU A 61 -18.40 -3.48 6.97
CA GLU A 61 -17.28 -4.40 7.29
C GLU A 61 -16.01 -4.10 6.49
N LEU A 62 -16.03 -3.07 5.63
CA LEU A 62 -14.91 -2.74 4.75
C LEU A 62 -14.55 -1.26 4.77
N GLU A 63 -13.40 -1.00 5.39
CA GLU A 63 -12.70 0.27 5.36
C GLU A 63 -11.35 0.11 4.66
N ILE A 64 -11.02 1.06 3.77
CA ILE A 64 -9.75 1.10 3.07
C ILE A 64 -9.12 2.47 3.26
N TRP A 65 -7.86 2.49 3.66
CA TRP A 65 -7.02 3.66 3.65
C TRP A 65 -5.94 3.54 2.58
N LEU A 66 -5.67 4.66 1.92
CA LEU A 66 -4.58 4.84 0.98
C LEU A 66 -3.74 6.01 1.46
N PHE A 67 -2.47 5.74 1.73
CA PHE A 67 -1.45 6.71 2.08
C PHE A 67 -0.39 6.72 0.98
N GLY A 68 0.22 7.87 0.74
CA GLY A 68 1.50 7.88 0.08
C GLY A 68 2.19 9.22 0.04
N VAL A 69 3.43 9.13 -0.41
CA VAL A 69 4.43 10.19 -0.47
C VAL A 69 5.14 10.08 -1.81
N SER A 70 5.49 11.21 -2.39
CA SER A 70 6.12 11.26 -3.71
C SER A 70 6.75 12.61 -3.96
N ASN A 71 7.75 12.65 -4.83
CA ASN A 71 8.17 13.92 -5.42
C ASN A 71 7.11 14.43 -6.43
N ALA A 72 7.28 15.69 -6.84
CA ALA A 72 6.48 16.35 -7.86
C ALA A 72 6.33 15.49 -9.14
N GLY A 73 5.26 15.73 -9.91
CA GLY A 73 5.05 15.05 -11.19
C GLY A 73 4.53 13.62 -11.00
N THR A 74 5.41 12.64 -11.25
CA THR A 74 5.24 11.18 -11.11
C THR A 74 4.29 10.74 -9.99
N GLY A 75 4.44 11.30 -8.80
CA GLY A 75 3.60 10.99 -7.65
C GLY A 75 2.11 11.16 -7.90
N LYS A 76 1.73 12.26 -8.56
CA LYS A 76 0.33 12.58 -8.86
C LYS A 76 -0.29 11.56 -9.81
N GLU A 77 0.49 10.98 -10.72
CA GLU A 77 0.00 9.96 -11.66
C GLU A 77 -0.26 8.63 -10.96
N ILE A 78 0.65 8.18 -10.08
CA ILE A 78 0.43 6.98 -9.26
C ILE A 78 -0.83 7.14 -8.40
N VAL A 79 -1.00 8.29 -7.73
CA VAL A 79 -2.19 8.59 -6.92
C VAL A 79 -3.45 8.49 -7.77
N LYS A 80 -3.49 9.22 -8.89
CA LYS A 80 -4.64 9.27 -9.78
C LYS A 80 -4.99 7.88 -10.31
N TYR A 81 -3.98 7.09 -10.69
CA TYR A 81 -4.18 5.70 -11.10
C TYR A 81 -4.81 4.87 -9.98
N MET A 82 -4.25 4.94 -8.77
CA MET A 82 -4.76 4.20 -7.62
C MET A 82 -6.19 4.62 -7.28
N GLN A 83 -6.48 5.91 -7.19
CA GLN A 83 -7.84 6.40 -6.91
C GLN A 83 -8.87 5.89 -7.91
N ASN A 84 -8.53 5.96 -9.21
CA ASN A 84 -9.43 5.54 -10.29
C ASN A 84 -9.68 4.03 -10.30
N HIS A 85 -8.70 3.19 -9.97
CA HIS A 85 -8.84 1.74 -10.15
C HIS A 85 -9.07 0.98 -8.85
N LEU A 86 -8.71 1.56 -7.71
CA LEU A 86 -8.75 0.88 -6.42
C LEU A 86 -10.16 0.82 -5.85
N PHE A 87 -10.87 1.94 -5.89
CA PHE A 87 -12.16 2.12 -5.23
C PHE A 87 -13.35 1.81 -6.14
N ASP A 88 -13.13 1.53 -7.42
CA ASP A 88 -14.12 0.93 -8.31
C ASP A 88 -14.70 -0.37 -7.73
N LYS A 89 -15.94 -0.72 -8.05
CA LYS A 89 -16.68 -1.92 -7.56
C LYS A 89 -15.76 -3.06 -7.11
N LEU A 90 -15.58 -3.18 -5.80
CA LEU A 90 -14.65 -4.15 -5.21
C LEU A 90 -15.23 -5.56 -5.34
N PRO A 91 -14.47 -6.55 -5.85
CA PRO A 91 -14.87 -7.94 -5.75
C PRO A 91 -14.86 -8.32 -4.28
N ASN A 92 -15.90 -9.02 -3.82
CA ASN A 92 -16.16 -9.59 -2.49
C ASN A 92 -14.94 -9.66 -1.54
N GLU A 93 -15.13 -9.52 -0.22
CA GLU A 93 -14.07 -9.42 0.82
C GLU A 93 -12.72 -10.14 0.59
N LEU A 94 -12.75 -11.38 0.08
CA LEU A 94 -11.55 -12.19 -0.23
C LEU A 94 -10.69 -11.64 -1.39
N GLY A 95 -11.24 -10.79 -2.25
CA GLY A 95 -10.59 -10.23 -3.44
C GLY A 95 -9.90 -8.88 -3.23
N ILE A 96 -10.21 -8.19 -2.13
CA ILE A 96 -9.78 -6.79 -1.91
C ILE A 96 -8.26 -6.69 -1.85
N MET A 97 -7.60 -7.50 -1.02
CA MET A 97 -6.14 -7.48 -0.93
C MET A 97 -5.45 -7.86 -2.24
N ARG A 98 -6.09 -8.72 -3.06
CA ARG A 98 -5.58 -9.05 -4.40
C ARG A 98 -5.68 -7.83 -5.30
N LYS A 99 -6.83 -7.16 -5.32
CA LYS A 99 -7.04 -5.93 -6.09
C LYS A 99 -6.07 -4.84 -5.66
N CYS A 100 -5.91 -4.59 -4.36
CA CYS A 100 -4.95 -3.62 -3.80
C CYS A 100 -3.54 -3.84 -4.35
N LYS A 101 -3.05 -5.09 -4.26
CA LYS A 101 -1.73 -5.48 -4.76
C LYS A 101 -1.62 -5.32 -6.27
N GLU A 102 -2.66 -5.67 -7.03
CA GLU A 102 -2.65 -5.55 -8.48
C GLU A 102 -2.68 -4.10 -8.94
N THR A 103 -3.55 -3.27 -8.35
CA THR A 103 -3.64 -1.84 -8.63
C THR A 103 -2.33 -1.13 -8.32
N MET A 104 -1.74 -1.36 -7.14
CA MET A 104 -0.42 -0.79 -6.80
C MET A 104 0.65 -1.27 -7.77
N ARG A 105 0.69 -2.57 -8.11
CA ARG A 105 1.66 -3.08 -9.06
C ARG A 105 1.56 -2.38 -10.41
N ARG A 106 0.35 -2.17 -10.93
CA ARG A 106 0.16 -1.50 -12.22
C ARG A 106 0.60 -0.03 -12.15
N ALA A 107 0.18 0.70 -11.11
CA ALA A 107 0.56 2.09 -10.90
C ALA A 107 2.09 2.27 -10.88
N TYR A 108 2.82 1.42 -10.16
CA TYR A 108 4.27 1.55 -9.99
C TYR A 108 5.09 0.97 -11.15
N VAL A 109 4.59 -0.04 -11.88
CA VAL A 109 5.28 -0.58 -13.08
C VAL A 109 5.22 0.39 -14.26
N GLU A 110 4.10 1.12 -14.40
CA GLU A 110 4.01 2.21 -15.39
C GLU A 110 5.03 3.30 -15.06
N GLU A 111 5.20 3.60 -13.77
CA GLU A 111 6.06 4.68 -13.28
C GLU A 111 7.57 4.34 -13.18
N GLU A 112 7.94 3.07 -12.99
CA GLU A 112 9.36 2.67 -12.99
C GLU A 112 10.07 3.08 -14.31
N ARG A 113 9.30 3.32 -15.38
CA ARG A 113 9.79 3.71 -16.70
C ARG A 113 10.13 5.20 -16.84
N THR A 114 9.60 6.06 -15.97
CA THR A 114 9.70 7.52 -16.06
C THR A 114 10.73 8.12 -15.09
N GLY A 115 11.25 7.33 -14.14
CA GLY A 115 12.39 7.70 -13.30
C GLY A 115 12.06 8.52 -12.05
N GLY A 116 10.81 8.52 -11.57
CA GLY A 116 10.41 9.24 -10.36
C GLY A 116 10.57 8.44 -9.06
N SER A 117 10.19 9.06 -7.92
CA SER A 117 10.23 8.41 -6.62
C SER A 117 8.94 8.60 -5.82
N ALA A 118 8.40 7.48 -5.34
CA ALA A 118 7.17 7.45 -4.57
C ALA A 118 7.12 6.25 -3.64
N ALA A 119 6.30 6.33 -2.60
CA ALA A 119 5.93 5.21 -1.76
C ALA A 119 4.46 5.32 -1.33
N SER A 120 3.76 4.19 -1.27
CA SER A 120 2.37 4.14 -0.86
C SER A 120 2.08 2.91 0.01
N VAL A 121 1.12 3.10 0.90
CA VAL A 121 0.64 2.09 1.83
C VAL A 121 -0.88 2.06 1.73
N MET A 122 -1.40 0.87 1.54
CA MET A 122 -2.81 0.57 1.68
C MET A 122 -3.07 -0.17 2.97
N VAL A 123 -4.10 0.24 3.71
CA VAL A 123 -4.57 -0.42 4.93
C VAL A 123 -6.01 -0.85 4.74
N VAL A 124 -6.29 -2.14 4.93
CA VAL A 124 -7.65 -2.68 4.87
C VAL A 124 -8.08 -3.09 6.28
N ASN A 125 -9.18 -2.50 6.74
CA ASN A 125 -9.78 -2.72 8.05
C ASN A 125 -8.82 -2.52 9.23
N GLY A 126 -7.81 -1.67 9.09
CA GLY A 126 -6.78 -1.47 10.12
C GLY A 126 -5.84 -2.66 10.36
N GLU A 127 -6.02 -3.78 9.66
CA GLU A 127 -5.32 -5.04 9.94
C GLU A 127 -4.36 -5.46 8.82
N LYS A 128 -4.73 -5.23 7.56
CA LYS A 128 -3.97 -5.77 6.41
C LYS A 128 -3.30 -4.65 5.63
N LEU A 129 -2.02 -4.83 5.36
CA LEU A 129 -1.22 -3.88 4.60
C LEU A 129 -0.87 -4.39 3.21
N ALA A 130 -0.85 -3.49 2.24
CA ALA A 130 -0.15 -3.68 0.98
C ALA A 130 0.67 -2.42 0.67
N ILE A 131 1.93 -2.60 0.28
CA ILE A 131 2.96 -1.55 0.28
C ILE A 131 3.68 -1.60 -1.06
N ALA A 132 3.96 -0.43 -1.63
CA ALA A 132 4.77 -0.26 -2.83
C ALA A 132 5.68 0.97 -2.70
N SER A 133 6.86 0.92 -3.32
CA SER A 133 7.80 2.05 -3.37
C SER A 133 8.71 1.95 -4.58
N VAL A 134 9.09 3.09 -5.14
CA VAL A 134 10.07 3.24 -6.23
C VAL A 134 11.02 4.41 -5.93
N GLY A 135 12.29 4.28 -6.33
CA GLY A 135 13.33 5.28 -6.06
C GLY A 135 13.77 5.31 -4.60
N ASP A 136 13.84 6.52 -4.04
CA ASP A 136 14.44 6.80 -2.73
C ASP A 136 13.43 6.90 -1.58
N HIS A 137 12.15 7.11 -1.87
CA HIS A 137 11.08 7.01 -0.86
C HIS A 137 11.01 5.60 -0.27
N ARG A 138 10.82 5.52 1.05
CA ARG A 138 10.82 4.26 1.81
C ARG A 138 9.56 4.14 2.66
N VAL A 139 9.17 2.89 2.91
CA VAL A 139 8.17 2.55 3.92
C VAL A 139 8.85 1.76 5.02
N VAL A 140 8.55 2.11 6.27
CA VAL A 140 8.99 1.40 7.46
C VAL A 140 7.75 0.99 8.24
N VAL A 141 7.66 -0.29 8.62
CA VAL A 141 6.59 -0.78 9.49
C VAL A 141 7.18 -1.13 10.84
N CYS A 142 6.63 -0.54 11.90
CA CYS A 142 6.99 -0.86 13.27
C CYS A 142 6.02 -1.91 13.83
N LYS A 143 6.54 -3.00 14.39
CA LYS A 143 5.75 -4.02 15.08
C LYS A 143 6.54 -4.56 16.27
N ASP A 144 5.88 -4.70 17.42
CA ASP A 144 6.45 -5.29 18.63
C ASP A 144 7.77 -4.61 19.08
N GLY A 145 7.89 -3.30 18.83
CA GLY A 145 9.09 -2.52 19.14
C GLY A 145 10.20 -2.61 18.08
N GLU A 146 10.00 -3.37 17.00
CA GLU A 146 10.98 -3.53 15.92
C GLU A 146 10.56 -2.78 14.65
N ALA A 147 11.53 -2.12 14.01
CA ALA A 147 11.33 -1.40 12.76
C ALA A 147 11.75 -2.25 11.55
N HIS A 148 10.83 -2.44 10.61
CA HIS A 148 11.05 -3.20 9.38
C HIS A 148 10.96 -2.28 8.16
N GLN A 149 12.10 -1.91 7.59
CA GLN A 149 12.15 -1.20 6.32
C GLN A 149 11.75 -2.14 5.17
N ILE A 150 10.73 -1.74 4.42
CA ILE A 150 10.30 -2.45 3.21
C ILE A 150 11.19 -1.99 2.06
N ARG A 151 11.91 -2.93 1.43
CA ARG A 151 12.79 -2.66 0.29
C ARG A 151 12.29 -3.35 -0.96
N ASP A 152 12.43 -2.69 -2.09
CA ASP A 152 12.31 -3.33 -3.40
C ASP A 152 13.55 -4.20 -3.64
N ARG A 153 13.40 -5.53 -3.62
CA ARG A 153 14.49 -6.42 -3.97
C ARG A 153 14.64 -6.40 -5.49
N LYS A 154 15.68 -5.73 -5.99
CA LYS A 154 16.18 -5.90 -7.37
C LYS A 154 16.10 -7.36 -7.78
N ALA A 155 15.48 -7.59 -8.93
CA ALA A 155 15.18 -8.88 -9.54
C ALA A 155 16.28 -9.94 -9.39
N SER A 156 16.10 -10.84 -8.43
CA SER A 156 16.42 -12.26 -8.60
C SER A 156 15.57 -13.01 -7.60
N THR A 157 14.67 -13.85 -8.12
CA THR A 157 13.61 -14.59 -7.39
C THR A 157 12.41 -13.76 -6.93
N LYS A 158 11.26 -14.15 -7.49
CA LYS A 158 9.92 -13.59 -7.35
C LYS A 158 9.38 -13.79 -5.94
N HIS A 159 9.77 -12.97 -4.97
CA HIS A 159 9.11 -12.96 -3.67
C HIS A 159 8.85 -11.52 -3.22
N TRP A 160 7.70 -11.01 -3.64
CA TRP A 160 7.09 -9.83 -3.03
C TRP A 160 6.82 -10.14 -1.56
N SER A 161 7.29 -9.29 -0.66
CA SER A 161 7.06 -9.44 0.77
C SER A 161 5.60 -9.12 1.08
N GLN A 162 4.81 -10.16 1.27
CA GLN A 162 3.49 -10.04 1.88
C GLN A 162 3.69 -9.94 3.39
N PHE A 163 3.99 -8.75 3.90
CA PHE A 163 3.88 -8.51 5.33
C PHE A 163 2.39 -8.34 5.65
N ILE A 164 1.72 -9.45 5.88
CA ILE A 164 0.45 -9.45 6.60
C ILE A 164 0.85 -9.43 8.06
N PHE A 165 0.64 -8.31 8.73
CA PHE A 165 0.78 -8.24 10.17
C PHE A 165 -0.58 -8.61 10.78
N PRO A 166 -0.80 -9.87 11.22
CA PRO A 166 -1.96 -10.13 12.05
C PRO A 166 -1.78 -9.35 13.37
N GLY A 167 -2.83 -8.64 13.78
CA GLY A 167 -3.02 -8.20 15.17
C GLY A 167 -3.82 -9.21 15.99
#